data_AF-A0A844D4H7-F1
#
_entry.id   AF-A0A844D4H7-F1
#
_cell.length_a   1.000
_cell.length_b   1.000
_cell.length_c   1.000
_cell.angle_alpha   90.00
_cell.angle_beta   90.00
_cell.angle_gamma   90.00
#
_symmetry.space_group_name_H-M   'P 1'
#
loop_
_entity.id
_entity.type
_entity.pdbx_description
1 polymer ?
#
loop_
_entity_poly.entity_id
_entity_poly.type
_entity_poly.pdbx_seq_one_letter_code
_entity_poly.pdbx_strand_id
1 'polypeptide(L)'
;MGGTPAGPICQDDHDFALWEKRVDALMVLCGGKGLFTVDGLRRALEDMGEEAFESMSYYERWIAAINQNLLESGTYTIEELGARMDEITRRGPTYGEAQDV
;
A
#
# COMPACT_ATOMS: atom_id res chain seq x y z
N MET A 1 17.00 1.44 10.90
CA MET A 1 16.58 0.50 11.96
C MET A 1 16.97 1.05 13.33
N GLY A 2 16.40 0.53 14.42
CA GLY A 2 16.73 1.02 15.77
C GLY A 2 18.20 0.78 16.13
N GLY A 3 18.94 1.83 16.46
CA GLY A 3 20.35 1.74 16.87
C GLY A 3 21.38 1.63 15.72
N THR A 4 20.95 1.65 14.46
CA THR A 4 21.84 1.60 13.30
C THR A 4 22.30 3.00 12.87
N PRO A 5 23.55 3.19 12.40
CA PRO A 5 23.96 4.45 11.76
C PRO A 5 23.07 4.75 10.55
N ALA A 6 22.48 5.95 10.49
CA ALA A 6 21.51 6.33 9.45
C ALA A 6 22.03 7.36 8.43
N GLY A 7 23.18 7.98 8.70
CA GLY A 7 23.67 9.13 7.92
C GLY A 7 22.82 10.40 8.10
N PRO A 8 23.05 11.43 7.27
CA PRO A 8 22.24 12.65 7.27
C PRO A 8 20.79 12.37 6.84
N ILE A 9 19.83 13.05 7.46
CA ILE A 9 18.40 12.93 7.17
C ILE A 9 18.02 13.91 6.05
N CYS A 10 17.35 13.43 5.00
CA CYS A 10 16.73 14.29 3.99
C CYS A 10 15.58 15.09 4.61
N GLN A 11 15.57 16.41 4.43
CA GLN A 11 14.56 17.33 4.98
C GLN A 11 13.64 17.90 3.91
N ASP A 12 13.74 17.41 2.67
CA ASP A 12 12.93 17.90 1.56
C ASP A 12 11.46 17.53 1.78
N ASP A 13 10.57 18.43 1.37
CA ASP A 13 9.14 18.14 1.34
C ASP A 13 8.82 17.09 0.27
N HIS A 14 7.87 16.21 0.56
CA HIS A 14 7.37 15.22 -0.38
C HIS A 14 6.05 15.67 -1.00
N ASP A 15 6.03 15.90 -2.30
CA ASP A 15 4.78 16.17 -3.02
C ASP A 15 4.04 14.86 -3.31
N PHE A 16 2.98 14.61 -2.53
CA PHE A 16 2.23 13.37 -2.62
C PHE A 16 1.44 13.26 -3.93
N ALA A 17 1.71 12.18 -4.66
CA ALA A 17 0.90 11.78 -5.80
C ALA A 17 -0.54 11.42 -5.37
N LEU A 18 -1.49 11.51 -6.30
CA LEU A 18 -2.90 11.22 -6.00
C LEU A 18 -3.11 9.79 -5.48
N TRP A 19 -2.35 8.82 -5.99
CA TRP A 19 -2.48 7.43 -5.55
C TRP A 19 -2.04 7.25 -4.09
N GLU A 20 -0.99 7.96 -3.64
CA GLU A 20 -0.52 7.92 -2.26
C GLU A 20 -1.61 8.41 -1.29
N LYS A 21 -2.27 9.52 -1.66
CA LYS A 21 -3.42 10.06 -0.90
C LYS A 21 -4.59 9.06 -0.84
N ARG A 22 -4.80 8.27 -1.90
CA ARG A 22 -5.83 7.22 -1.91
C ARG A 22 -5.43 6.02 -1.04
N VAL A 23 -4.16 5.66 -0.98
CA VAL A 23 -3.67 4.61 -0.06
C VAL A 23 -3.90 5.03 1.39
N ASP A 24 -3.59 6.27 1.75
CA ASP A 24 -3.90 6.81 3.08
C ASP A 24 -5.40 6.75 3.38
N ALA A 25 -6.24 7.20 2.45
CA ALA A 25 -7.70 7.11 2.59
C ALA A 25 -8.19 5.66 2.77
N LEU A 26 -7.61 4.70 2.04
CA LEU A 26 -7.92 3.27 2.21
C LEU A 26 -7.54 2.77 3.60
N MET A 27 -6.38 3.17 4.13
CA MET A 27 -5.98 2.83 5.49
C MET A 27 -7.04 3.27 6.51
N VAL A 28 -7.46 4.54 6.42
CA VAL A 28 -8.48 5.11 7.32
C VAL A 28 -9.84 4.42 7.17
N LEU A 29 -10.31 4.22 5.94
CA LEU A 29 -11.63 3.63 5.68
C LEU A 29 -11.70 2.16 6.07
N CYS A 30 -10.69 1.36 5.74
CA CYS A 30 -10.66 -0.06 6.09
C CYS A 30 -10.49 -0.26 7.60
N GLY A 31 -9.63 0.53 8.25
CA GLY A 31 -9.48 0.52 9.71
C GLY A 31 -10.77 0.94 10.42
N GLY A 32 -11.43 2.02 9.97
CA GLY A 32 -12.71 2.47 10.52
C GLY A 32 -13.86 1.47 10.33
N LYS A 33 -13.79 0.63 9.30
CA LYS A 33 -14.73 -0.48 9.07
C LYS A 33 -14.38 -1.76 9.84
N GLY A 34 -13.23 -1.79 10.54
CA GLY A 34 -12.78 -2.96 11.28
C GLY A 34 -12.32 -4.13 10.39
N LEU A 35 -11.93 -3.86 9.14
CA LEU A 35 -11.41 -4.89 8.24
C LEU A 35 -10.01 -5.37 8.65
N PHE A 36 -9.27 -4.51 9.35
CA PHE A 36 -8.01 -4.84 10.03
C PHE A 36 -7.79 -3.90 11.21
N THR A 37 -6.80 -4.22 12.05
CA THR A 37 -6.34 -3.36 13.14
C THR A 37 -5.01 -2.69 12.76
N VAL A 38 -4.63 -1.66 13.52
CA VAL A 38 -3.30 -1.05 13.39
C VAL A 38 -2.20 -2.10 13.62
N ASP A 39 -2.39 -3.01 14.57
CA ASP A 39 -1.45 -4.10 14.84
C ASP A 39 -1.35 -5.07 13.66
N GLY A 40 -2.48 -5.39 13.00
CA GLY A 40 -2.50 -6.22 11.79
C GLY A 40 -1.76 -5.57 10.62
N LEU A 41 -1.92 -4.25 10.45
CA LEU A 41 -1.16 -3.49 9.46
C LEU A 41 0.35 -3.51 9.77
N ARG A 42 0.73 -3.30 11.03
CA ARG A 42 2.14 -3.30 11.47
C ARG A 42 2.79 -4.67 11.28
N ARG A 43 2.11 -5.74 11.68
CA ARG A 43 2.56 -7.12 11.43
C ARG A 43 2.85 -7.33 9.95
N ALA A 44 1.89 -7.01 9.07
CA ALA A 44 2.07 -7.21 7.63
C ALA A 44 3.24 -6.38 7.05
N LEU A 45 3.50 -5.17 7.56
CA LEU A 45 4.66 -4.36 7.17
C LEU A 45 5.99 -4.97 7.63
N GLU A 46 6.05 -5.44 8.88
CA GLU A 46 7.25 -6.02 9.48
C GLU A 46 7.60 -7.39 8.88
N ASP A 47 6.59 -8.15 8.44
CA ASP A 47 6.75 -9.44 7.74
C ASP A 47 7.39 -9.30 6.34
N MET A 48 7.44 -8.09 5.75
CA MET A 48 8.02 -7.87 4.41
C MET A 48 9.54 -8.03 4.37
N GLY A 49 10.21 -8.00 5.52
CA GLY A 49 11.67 -8.06 5.60
C GLY A 49 12.37 -6.77 5.20
N GLU A 50 13.70 -6.73 5.42
CA GLU A 50 14.52 -5.51 5.30
C GLU A 50 14.55 -4.94 3.88
N GLU A 51 14.64 -5.80 2.85
CA GLU A 51 14.72 -5.40 1.44
C GLU A 51 13.54 -4.51 1.02
N ALA A 52 12.34 -4.77 1.53
CA ALA A 52 11.16 -3.95 1.24
C ALA A 52 11.32 -2.52 1.79
N PHE A 53 11.98 -2.33 2.93
CA PHE A 53 12.19 -1.00 3.52
C PHE A 53 13.28 -0.20 2.79
N GLU A 54 14.15 -0.88 2.04
CA GLU A 54 15.20 -0.25 1.24
C GLU A 54 14.73 0.06 -0.19
N SER A 55 13.90 -0.81 -0.78
CA SER A 55 13.53 -0.75 -2.19
C SER A 55 12.15 -0.15 -2.47
N MET A 56 11.23 -0.20 -1.50
CA MET A 56 9.87 0.29 -1.68
C MET A 56 9.67 1.64 -0.98
N SER A 57 8.93 2.53 -1.64
CA SER A 57 8.44 3.75 -1.03
C SER A 57 7.49 3.47 0.14
N TYR A 58 7.24 4.49 0.96
CA TYR A 58 6.38 4.38 2.13
C TYR A 58 4.97 3.87 1.79
N TYR A 59 4.33 4.44 0.76
CA TYR A 59 2.97 4.07 0.39
C TYR A 59 2.87 2.77 -0.40
N GLU A 60 3.94 2.34 -1.08
CA GLU A 60 4.00 1.00 -1.67
C GLU A 60 3.94 -0.09 -0.59
N ARG A 61 4.67 0.10 0.50
CA ARG A 61 4.60 -0.83 1.64
C ARG A 61 3.21 -0.81 2.29
N TRP A 62 2.60 0.36 2.43
CA TRP A 62 1.25 0.46 2.99
C TRP A 62 0.19 -0.24 2.14
N ILE A 63 0.16 -0.02 0.82
CA ILE A 63 -0.85 -0.66 -0.01
C ILE A 63 -0.66 -2.19 -0.05
N ALA A 64 0.59 -2.68 -0.03
CA ALA A 64 0.87 -4.10 0.10
C ALA A 64 0.36 -4.67 1.43
N ALA A 65 0.59 -3.97 2.55
CA ALA A 65 0.12 -4.41 3.88
C ALA A 65 -1.41 -4.36 4.02
N ILE A 66 -2.07 -3.34 3.46
CA ILE A 66 -3.53 -3.24 3.38
C ILE A 66 -4.06 -4.42 2.56
N ASN A 67 -3.51 -4.66 1.37
CA ASN A 67 -3.92 -5.76 0.51
C ASN A 67 -3.79 -7.13 1.20
N GLN A 68 -2.68 -7.37 1.89
CA GLN A 68 -2.45 -8.61 2.64
C GLN A 68 -3.54 -8.82 3.70
N ASN A 69 -3.86 -7.79 4.48
CA ASN A 69 -4.90 -7.90 5.50
C ASN A 69 -6.29 -8.13 4.90
N LEU A 70 -6.63 -7.48 3.78
CA LEU A 70 -7.93 -7.66 3.13
C LEU A 70 -8.10 -9.05 2.49
N LEU A 71 -7.01 -9.64 1.99
CA LEU A 71 -6.98 -11.03 1.53
C LEU A 71 -7.15 -12.01 2.70
N GLU A 72 -6.40 -11.82 3.78
CA GLU A 72 -6.48 -12.68 4.98
C GLU A 72 -7.85 -12.61 5.65
N SER A 73 -8.50 -11.45 5.63
CA SER A 73 -9.86 -11.27 6.15
C SER A 73 -10.95 -11.82 5.22
N GLY A 74 -10.59 -12.24 4.00
CA GLY A 74 -11.55 -12.69 2.98
C GLY A 74 -12.43 -11.57 2.43
N THR A 75 -11.98 -10.31 2.46
CA THR A 75 -12.73 -9.18 1.86
C THR A 75 -12.85 -9.34 0.34
N TYR A 76 -11.81 -9.92 -0.27
CA TYR A 76 -11.78 -10.37 -1.65
C TYR A 76 -10.77 -11.52 -1.78
N THR A 77 -10.81 -12.26 -2.88
CA THR A 77 -9.85 -13.32 -3.18
C THR A 77 -8.71 -12.84 -4.09
N ILE A 78 -7.66 -13.67 -4.20
CA ILE A 78 -6.54 -13.39 -5.12
C ILE A 78 -7.03 -13.35 -6.57
N GLU A 79 -7.98 -14.22 -6.93
CA GLU A 79 -8.57 -14.27 -8.26
C GLU A 79 -9.37 -13.00 -8.58
N GLU A 80 -10.16 -12.51 -7.63
CA GLU A 80 -10.92 -11.26 -7.78
C GLU A 80 -9.99 -10.05 -7.93
N LEU A 81 -8.91 -10.00 -7.14
CA LEU A 81 -7.89 -8.96 -7.25
C LEU A 81 -7.22 -9.00 -8.63
N GLY A 82 -6.78 -10.17 -9.08
CA GLY A 82 -6.15 -10.35 -10.39
C GLY A 82 -7.07 -9.94 -11.54
N ALA A 83 -8.32 -10.41 -11.53
CA ALA A 83 -9.31 -10.03 -12.54
C ALA A 83 -9.55 -8.51 -12.58
N ARG A 84 -9.56 -7.85 -11.41
CA ARG A 84 -9.70 -6.40 -11.35
C ARG A 84 -8.45 -5.70 -11.88
N MET A 85 -7.25 -6.16 -11.56
CA MET A 85 -5.99 -5.60 -12.08
C MET A 85 -5.92 -5.71 -13.62
N ASP A 86 -6.37 -6.83 -14.20
CA ASP A 86 -6.45 -7.02 -15.64
C ASP A 86 -7.47 -6.08 -16.31
N GLU A 87 -8.59 -5.82 -15.64
CA GLU A 87 -9.56 -4.83 -16.09
C GLU A 87 -8.97 -3.41 -16.07
N ILE A 88 -8.32 -3.01 -14.98
CA ILE A 88 -7.69 -1.68 -14.87
C ILE A 88 -6.58 -1.51 -15.92
N THR A 89 -5.73 -2.52 -16.11
CA THR A 89 -4.62 -2.48 -17.08
C THR A 89 -5.10 -2.28 -18.52
N ARG A 90 -6.27 -2.85 -18.88
CA ARG A 90 -6.86 -2.68 -20.21
C ARG A 90 -7.37 -1.26 -20.49
N ARG A 91 -7.56 -0.44 -19.47
CA ARG A 91 -8.03 0.95 -19.62
C ARG A 91 -6.92 1.88 -20.09
N GLY A 92 -5.67 1.59 -19.75
CA GLY A 92 -4.51 2.30 -20.25
C GLY A 92 -3.24 2.00 -19.46
N PRO A 93 -2.05 2.23 -20.05
CA PRO A 93 -0.76 1.96 -19.42
C PRO A 93 -0.41 2.97 -18.31
N THR A 94 -1.01 4.16 -18.29
CA THR A 94 -0.75 5.15 -17.25
C THR A 94 -1.87 5.22 -16.22
N TYR A 95 -1.52 5.70 -15.02
CA TYR A 95 -2.51 5.94 -13.97
C TYR A 95 -3.64 6.87 -14.42
N GLY A 96 -3.35 7.90 -15.23
CA GLY A 96 -4.37 8.81 -15.75
C GLY A 96 -5.36 8.10 -16.66
N GLU A 97 -4.84 7.45 -17.72
CA GLU A 97 -5.68 6.74 -18.69
C GLU A 97 -6.51 5.62 -18.04
N ALA A 98 -5.97 4.95 -17.01
CA ALA A 98 -6.68 3.90 -16.30
C ALA A 98 -7.85 4.37 -15.43
N GLN A 99 -7.96 5.69 -15.16
CA GLN A 99 -8.97 6.29 -14.29
C GLN A 99 -10.11 6.99 -15.06
N ASP A 100 -9.94 7.27 -16.35
CA ASP A 100 -10.84 8.11 -17.17
C ASP A 100 -12.08 7.36 -17.73
N VAL A 101 -12.64 6.40 -16.98
CA VAL A 101 -13.73 5.52 -17.44
C VAL A 101 -14.95 5.56 -16.52
#